data_AF-A0A290ZDL9-F1
#
_entry.id   AF-A0A290ZDL9-F1
#
_cell.length_a   1.000
_cell.length_b   1.000
_cell.length_c   1.000
_cell.angle_alpha   90.00
_cell.angle_beta   90.00
_cell.angle_gamma   90.00
#
_symmetry.space_group_name_H-M   'P 1'
#
loop_
_entity.id
_entity.type
_entity.pdbx_description
1 polymer ?
#
loop_
_entity_poly.entity_id
_entity_poly.type
_entity_poly.pdbx_seq_one_letter_code
_entity_poly.pdbx_strand_id
1 'polypeptide(L)'
;MTPIPLLVAAAALAPVLALPAQAAATPDSGPGILPLYQPTVLVLTKVDSGGEHEQALLRCDPPSGTHQRAWQACLALAEVNGHVGRMRDSNQVCTMEYNPIKVSVLGVWRGQTRSFSGEYSNPCVMGSVTKSVFSFEKD
;
A
#
# COMPACT_ATOMS: atom_id res chain seq x y z
N MET A 1 40.73 85.67 -50.00
CA MET A 1 40.73 84.31 -50.59
C MET A 1 41.61 83.42 -49.72
N THR A 2 41.17 82.17 -49.46
CA THR A 2 41.55 81.18 -48.40
C THR A 2 40.88 81.39 -47.02
N PRO A 3 40.63 80.33 -46.20
CA PRO A 3 39.94 79.05 -46.52
C PRO A 3 38.93 78.57 -45.42
N ILE A 4 38.41 77.34 -45.64
CA ILE A 4 37.31 76.55 -45.03
C ILE A 4 37.56 76.05 -43.57
N PRO A 5 36.51 75.65 -42.81
CA PRO A 5 36.48 74.27 -42.26
C PRO A 5 35.08 73.61 -42.37
N LEU A 6 34.93 72.56 -43.17
CA LEU A 6 34.81 71.13 -42.80
C LEU A 6 34.19 70.86 -41.42
N LEU A 7 32.94 70.41 -41.40
CA LEU A 7 32.29 69.74 -40.28
C LEU A 7 32.20 68.25 -40.58
N VAL A 8 32.94 67.46 -39.81
CA VAL A 8 32.92 66.00 -39.80
C VAL A 8 31.76 65.55 -38.91
N ALA A 9 30.75 64.88 -39.47
CA ALA A 9 29.72 64.20 -38.70
C ALA A 9 30.15 62.75 -38.45
N ALA A 10 30.49 62.43 -37.21
CA ALA A 10 30.84 61.09 -36.77
C ALA A 10 29.60 60.20 -36.68
N ALA A 11 29.61 59.07 -37.39
CA ALA A 11 28.60 58.02 -37.25
C ALA A 11 28.86 57.19 -35.99
N ALA A 12 27.92 57.22 -35.04
CA ALA A 12 27.98 56.41 -33.83
C ALA A 12 27.53 54.96 -34.12
N LEU A 13 28.47 54.02 -34.03
CA LEU A 13 28.20 52.57 -34.02
C LEU A 13 27.84 52.13 -32.59
N ALA A 14 26.61 51.65 -32.39
CA ALA A 14 26.19 51.02 -31.14
C ALA A 14 26.69 49.56 -31.08
N PRO A 15 27.22 49.08 -29.93
CA PRO A 15 27.62 47.68 -29.78
C PRO A 15 26.40 46.81 -29.49
N VAL A 16 26.22 45.76 -30.30
CA VAL A 16 25.23 44.70 -30.06
C VAL A 16 25.79 43.79 -28.96
N LEU A 17 25.18 43.83 -27.78
CA LEU A 17 25.48 42.91 -26.68
C LEU A 17 24.90 41.52 -27.03
N ALA A 18 25.77 40.53 -27.21
CA ALA A 18 25.38 39.13 -27.36
C ALA A 18 25.02 38.54 -25.99
N LEU A 19 23.77 38.11 -25.81
CA LEU A 19 23.36 37.33 -24.64
C LEU A 19 23.80 35.87 -24.78
N PRO A 20 24.24 35.19 -23.72
CA PRO A 20 24.47 33.75 -23.75
C PRO A 20 23.12 33.03 -23.83
N ALA A 21 22.97 32.13 -24.80
CA ALA A 21 21.84 31.22 -24.86
C ALA A 21 21.93 30.23 -23.67
N GLN A 22 21.13 30.43 -22.64
CA GLN A 22 20.91 29.40 -21.62
C GLN A 22 20.18 28.22 -22.28
N ALA A 23 20.90 27.11 -22.47
CA ALA A 23 20.29 25.83 -22.78
C ALA A 23 19.42 25.42 -21.59
N ALA A 24 18.11 25.52 -21.73
CA ALA A 24 17.17 24.95 -20.78
C ALA A 24 17.35 23.42 -20.80
N ALA A 25 17.86 22.86 -19.71
CA ALA A 25 17.80 21.42 -19.50
C ALA A 25 16.32 21.03 -19.44
N THR A 26 15.82 20.37 -20.49
CA THR A 26 14.52 19.71 -20.46
C THR A 26 14.59 18.64 -19.36
N PRO A 27 13.69 18.63 -18.37
CA PRO A 27 13.61 17.52 -17.43
C PRO A 27 13.38 16.25 -18.25
N ASP A 28 14.34 15.33 -18.15
CA ASP A 28 14.28 14.01 -18.76
C ASP A 28 13.04 13.30 -18.23
N SER A 29 11.97 13.39 -19.00
CA SER A 29 10.76 12.63 -18.79
C SER A 29 10.96 11.27 -19.46
N GLY A 30 12.01 10.56 -19.04
CA GLY A 30 12.05 9.12 -19.19
C GLY A 30 10.78 8.55 -18.57
N PRO A 31 10.28 7.39 -19.04
CA PRO A 31 9.12 6.75 -18.43
C PRO A 31 9.43 6.51 -16.95
N GLY A 32 8.97 7.43 -16.11
CA GLY A 32 9.08 7.30 -14.67
C GLY A 32 8.34 6.05 -14.29
N ILE A 33 9.05 5.06 -13.77
CA ILE A 33 8.42 3.89 -13.17
C ILE A 33 7.74 4.41 -11.91
N LEU A 34 6.52 4.91 -12.05
CA LEU A 34 5.64 5.12 -10.91
C LEU A 34 5.57 3.77 -10.21
N PRO A 35 5.80 3.68 -8.88
CA PRO A 35 5.58 2.42 -8.17
C PRO A 35 4.16 1.97 -8.49
N LEU A 36 4.04 0.81 -9.13
CA LEU A 36 2.73 0.24 -9.44
C LEU A 36 2.01 0.08 -8.10
N TYR A 37 0.95 0.85 -7.90
CA TYR A 37 0.14 0.74 -6.70
C TYR A 37 -0.41 -0.68 -6.59
N GLN A 38 0.02 -1.41 -5.56
CA GLN A 38 -0.37 -2.79 -5.30
C GLN A 38 -1.31 -2.80 -4.10
N PRO A 39 -2.64 -2.76 -4.31
CA PRO A 39 -3.59 -2.69 -3.22
C PRO A 39 -3.57 -3.96 -2.36
N THR A 40 -3.74 -3.77 -1.06
CA THR A 40 -4.07 -4.83 -0.11
C THR A 40 -5.41 -4.52 0.52
N VAL A 41 -6.44 -5.26 0.12
CA VAL A 41 -7.81 -5.13 0.61
C VAL A 41 -8.41 -6.52 0.71
N LEU A 42 -8.72 -6.94 1.94
CA LEU A 42 -9.28 -8.25 2.25
C LEU A 42 -10.58 -8.08 3.03
N VAL A 43 -11.55 -8.90 2.69
CA VAL A 43 -12.74 -9.16 3.50
C VAL A 43 -12.48 -10.44 4.28
N LEU A 44 -12.64 -10.34 5.59
CA LEU A 44 -12.44 -11.44 6.53
C LEU A 44 -13.79 -11.75 7.16
N THR A 45 -14.16 -13.02 7.18
CA THR A 45 -15.43 -13.49 7.71
C THR A 45 -15.19 -14.59 8.73
N LYS A 46 -16.00 -14.61 9.79
CA LYS A 46 -16.03 -15.62 10.84
C LYS A 46 -17.49 -16.01 11.09
N VAL A 47 -17.78 -17.30 11.15
CA VAL A 47 -19.09 -17.85 11.49
C VAL A 47 -18.92 -18.85 12.62
N ASP A 48 -19.60 -18.62 13.75
CA ASP A 48 -19.53 -19.49 14.90
C ASP A 48 -20.47 -20.71 14.78
N SER A 49 -20.49 -21.56 15.80
CA SER A 49 -21.35 -22.76 15.82
C SER A 49 -22.84 -22.45 15.97
N GLY A 50 -23.19 -21.28 16.51
CA GLY A 50 -24.56 -20.77 16.60
C GLY A 50 -25.06 -20.15 15.30
N GLY A 51 -24.18 -19.95 14.31
CA GLY A 51 -24.48 -19.30 13.04
C GLY A 51 -24.35 -17.78 13.09
N GLU A 52 -23.83 -17.21 14.17
CA GLU A 52 -23.50 -15.80 14.24
C GLU A 52 -22.38 -15.50 13.24
N HIS A 53 -22.58 -14.45 12.45
CA HIS A 53 -21.70 -14.09 11.34
C HIS A 53 -21.07 -12.72 11.60
N GLU A 54 -19.76 -12.70 11.72
CA GLU A 54 -18.97 -11.48 11.82
C GLU A 54 -18.13 -11.27 10.56
N GLN A 55 -17.91 -10.00 10.20
CA GLN A 55 -17.13 -9.62 9.04
C GLN A 55 -16.32 -8.36 9.31
N ALA A 56 -15.09 -8.32 8.80
CA ALA A 56 -14.23 -7.16 8.85
C ALA A 56 -13.58 -6.86 7.49
N LEU A 57 -13.49 -5.57 7.16
CA LEU A 57 -12.67 -5.07 6.07
C LEU A 57 -11.27 -4.78 6.61
N LEU A 58 -10.25 -5.33 5.96
CA LEU A 58 -8.84 -5.09 6.27
C LEU A 58 -8.13 -4.48 5.06
N ARG A 59 -7.50 -3.33 5.26
CA ARG A 59 -6.54 -2.73 4.33
C ARG A 59 -5.19 -2.68 5.01
N CYS A 60 -4.09 -2.82 4.26
CA CYS A 60 -2.73 -2.86 4.84
C CYS A 60 -1.78 -1.75 4.37
N ASP A 61 -2.19 -0.91 3.42
CA ASP A 61 -1.33 0.10 2.81
C ASP A 61 -2.05 1.47 2.75
N PRO A 62 -2.25 2.18 3.89
CA PRO A 62 -1.86 1.82 5.27
C PRO A 62 -2.90 0.94 6.01
N PRO A 63 -2.53 0.33 7.16
CA PRO A 63 -3.44 -0.46 7.99
C PRO A 63 -4.70 0.30 8.39
N SER A 64 -5.86 -0.17 7.93
CA SER A 64 -7.16 0.50 8.13
C SER A 64 -8.34 -0.44 7.83
N GLY A 65 -9.57 0.06 8.00
CA GLY A 65 -10.81 -0.68 7.75
C GLY A 65 -11.64 -0.85 9.01
N THR A 66 -12.59 -1.79 9.00
CA THR A 66 -13.43 -2.09 10.17
C THR A 66 -12.78 -3.09 11.13
N HIS A 67 -11.67 -3.71 10.73
CA HIS A 67 -10.90 -4.60 11.59
C HIS A 67 -10.17 -3.81 12.70
N GLN A 68 -10.62 -3.94 13.96
CA GLN A 68 -10.10 -3.12 15.06
C GLN A 68 -8.60 -3.34 15.36
N ARG A 69 -8.05 -4.50 14.96
CA ARG A 69 -6.62 -4.85 15.08
C ARG A 69 -5.88 -4.86 13.74
N ALA A 70 -6.24 -3.94 12.83
CA ALA A 70 -5.75 -3.94 11.45
C ALA A 70 -4.21 -4.03 11.34
N TRP A 71 -3.48 -3.30 12.17
CA TRP A 71 -2.02 -3.34 12.20
C TRP A 71 -1.47 -4.75 12.47
N GLN A 72 -1.96 -5.41 13.52
CA GLN A 72 -1.53 -6.75 13.91
C GLN A 72 -1.92 -7.80 12.86
N ALA A 73 -3.12 -7.70 12.28
CA ALA A 73 -3.57 -8.59 11.22
C ALA A 73 -2.71 -8.46 9.96
N CYS A 74 -2.36 -7.23 9.56
CA CYS A 74 -1.49 -6.98 8.42
C CYS A 74 -0.07 -7.54 8.64
N LEU A 75 0.49 -7.39 9.84
CA LEU A 75 1.79 -7.99 10.17
C LEU A 75 1.75 -9.51 10.08
N ALA A 76 0.73 -10.15 10.66
CA ALA A 76 0.57 -11.60 10.61
C ALA A 76 0.44 -12.13 9.16
N LEU A 77 -0.34 -11.44 8.32
CA LEU A 77 -0.51 -11.82 6.91
C LEU A 77 0.76 -11.58 6.08
N ALA A 78 1.58 -10.58 6.45
CA ALA A 78 2.84 -10.31 5.76
C ALA A 78 3.82 -11.48 5.86
N GLU A 79 3.86 -12.18 7.00
CA GLU A 79 4.70 -13.38 7.21
C GLU A 79 4.40 -14.50 6.19
N VAL A 80 3.16 -14.56 5.70
CA VAL A 80 2.67 -15.61 4.78
C VAL A 80 2.28 -15.07 3.40
N ASN A 81 2.63 -13.82 3.09
CA ASN A 81 2.26 -13.14 1.84
C ASN A 81 0.74 -13.21 1.53
N GLY A 82 -0.08 -13.03 2.57
CA GLY A 82 -1.55 -13.08 2.49
C GLY A 82 -2.14 -14.49 2.34
N HIS A 83 -1.33 -15.56 2.41
CA HIS A 83 -1.82 -16.94 2.32
C HIS A 83 -2.14 -17.49 3.72
N VAL A 84 -3.36 -17.26 4.20
CA VAL A 84 -3.79 -17.72 5.54
C VAL A 84 -3.59 -19.22 5.75
N GLY A 85 -3.82 -20.05 4.74
CA GLY A 85 -3.58 -21.50 4.82
C GLY A 85 -2.10 -21.91 5.01
N ARG A 86 -1.14 -20.97 4.96
CA ARG A 86 0.27 -21.21 5.27
C ARG A 86 0.66 -20.77 6.69
N MET A 87 -0.26 -20.18 7.45
CA MET A 87 -0.02 -19.79 8.83
C MET A 87 0.13 -21.05 9.70
N ARG A 88 0.95 -20.93 10.74
CA ARG A 88 1.30 -22.04 11.64
C ARG A 88 0.83 -21.72 13.05
N ASP A 89 0.45 -22.78 13.75
CA ASP A 89 0.06 -22.74 15.14
C ASP A 89 1.19 -22.16 16.02
N SER A 90 0.80 -21.34 16.99
CA SER A 90 1.70 -20.69 17.94
C SER A 90 2.11 -21.58 19.13
N ASN A 91 1.74 -22.86 19.12
CA ASN A 91 1.82 -23.82 20.22
C ASN A 91 1.06 -23.36 21.48
N GLN A 92 -0.02 -22.58 21.30
CA GLN A 92 -0.88 -22.21 22.40
C GLN A 92 -1.65 -23.45 22.90
N VAL A 93 -1.74 -23.61 24.21
CA VAL A 93 -2.54 -24.68 24.82
C VAL A 93 -4.02 -24.31 24.72
N CYS A 94 -4.80 -25.12 24.01
CA CYS A 94 -6.23 -24.97 23.86
C CYS A 94 -6.98 -26.14 24.51
N THR A 95 -8.23 -25.90 24.91
CA THR A 95 -9.13 -26.98 25.35
C THR A 95 -9.52 -27.85 24.15
N MET A 96 -10.01 -29.06 24.45
CA MET A 96 -10.50 -30.01 23.45
C MET A 96 -12.01 -29.87 23.18
N GLU A 97 -12.63 -28.79 23.66
CA GLU A 97 -14.04 -28.51 23.40
C GLU A 97 -14.28 -28.34 21.90
N TYR A 98 -15.38 -28.91 21.41
CA TYR A 98 -15.78 -28.80 20.02
C TYR A 98 -16.85 -27.73 19.86
N ASN A 99 -16.39 -26.53 19.50
CA ASN A 99 -17.22 -25.36 19.22
C ASN A 99 -16.74 -24.75 17.89
N PRO A 100 -17.06 -25.38 16.75
CA PRO A 100 -16.38 -25.10 15.49
C PRO A 100 -16.64 -23.67 15.01
N ILE A 101 -15.60 -23.06 14.45
CA ILE A 101 -15.69 -21.76 13.79
C ILE A 101 -15.20 -21.88 12.36
N LYS A 102 -16.02 -21.41 11.42
CA LYS A 102 -15.68 -21.31 10.00
C LYS A 102 -15.16 -19.91 9.72
N VAL A 103 -14.11 -19.82 8.92
CA VAL A 103 -13.53 -18.55 8.51
C VAL A 103 -13.36 -18.50 7.01
N SER A 104 -13.38 -17.29 6.46
CA SER A 104 -12.99 -17.07 5.07
C SER A 104 -12.28 -15.75 4.86
N VAL A 105 -11.46 -15.71 3.80
CA VAL A 105 -10.77 -14.52 3.31
C VAL A 105 -11.06 -14.39 1.82
N LEU A 106 -11.43 -13.19 1.39
CA LEU A 106 -11.58 -12.85 -0.01
C LEU A 106 -11.01 -11.46 -0.28
N GLY A 107 -10.23 -11.32 -1.35
CA GLY A 107 -9.81 -10.01 -1.85
C GLY A 107 -8.47 -10.04 -2.53
N VAL A 108 -7.69 -8.97 -2.35
CA VAL A 108 -6.38 -8.77 -2.96
C VAL A 108 -5.32 -8.53 -1.89
N TRP A 109 -4.18 -9.19 -2.05
CA TRP A 109 -2.97 -8.95 -1.28
C TRP A 109 -1.86 -8.53 -2.23
N ARG A 110 -1.39 -7.28 -2.13
CA ARG A 110 -0.37 -6.70 -3.02
C ARG A 110 -0.64 -6.97 -4.51
N GLY A 111 -1.88 -6.69 -4.93
CA GLY A 111 -2.32 -6.87 -6.32
C GLY A 111 -2.61 -8.32 -6.75
N GLN A 112 -2.43 -9.31 -5.87
CA GLN A 112 -2.74 -10.72 -6.18
C GLN A 112 -4.00 -11.17 -5.46
N THR A 113 -4.88 -11.89 -6.16
CA THR A 113 -6.09 -12.46 -5.54
C THR A 113 -5.72 -13.42 -4.41
N ARG A 114 -6.46 -13.31 -3.30
CA ARG A 114 -6.44 -14.25 -2.19
C ARG A 114 -7.86 -14.73 -1.93
N SER A 115 -8.00 -16.04 -1.83
CA SER A 115 -9.22 -16.71 -1.42
C SER A 115 -8.82 -17.85 -0.49
N PHE A 116 -9.52 -17.96 0.63
CA PHE A 116 -9.30 -19.00 1.63
C PHE A 116 -10.59 -19.27 2.38
N SER A 117 -10.81 -20.54 2.69
CA SER A 117 -11.82 -20.97 3.66
C SER A 117 -11.20 -22.00 4.59
N GLY A 118 -11.55 -21.94 5.87
CA GLY A 118 -11.07 -22.87 6.88
C GLY A 118 -12.13 -23.11 7.95
N GLU A 119 -11.96 -24.21 8.68
CA GLU A 119 -12.74 -24.52 9.87
C GLU A 119 -11.76 -24.92 10.98
N TYR A 120 -12.00 -24.41 12.17
CA TYR A 120 -11.20 -24.70 13.37
C TYR A 120 -12.10 -25.30 14.44
N SER A 121 -11.58 -26.25 15.21
CA SER A 121 -12.35 -27.00 16.21
C SER A 121 -12.93 -26.14 17.33
N ASN A 122 -12.27 -25.03 17.65
CA ASN A 122 -12.74 -24.02 18.60
C ASN A 122 -12.06 -22.66 18.39
N PRO A 123 -12.57 -21.57 19.01
CA PRO A 123 -12.00 -20.22 18.88
C PRO A 123 -10.53 -20.12 19.32
N CYS A 124 -10.11 -20.90 20.32
CA CYS A 124 -8.72 -20.92 20.78
C CYS A 124 -7.79 -21.45 19.68
N VAL A 125 -8.11 -22.59 19.07
CA VAL A 125 -7.32 -23.18 17.99
C VAL A 125 -7.27 -22.22 16.78
N MET A 126 -8.39 -21.58 16.43
CA MET A 126 -8.43 -20.55 15.39
C MET A 126 -7.43 -19.42 15.70
N GLY A 127 -7.49 -18.86 16.91
CA GLY A 127 -6.59 -17.77 17.34
C GLY A 127 -5.11 -18.16 17.35
N SER A 128 -4.80 -19.39 17.78
CA SER A 128 -3.43 -19.90 17.81
C SER A 128 -2.81 -20.02 16.42
N VAL A 129 -3.59 -20.42 15.41
CA VAL A 129 -3.12 -20.57 14.03
C VAL A 129 -3.13 -19.24 13.27
N THR A 130 -4.21 -18.48 13.40
CA THR A 130 -4.47 -17.29 12.56
C THR A 130 -4.03 -15.99 13.20
N LYS A 131 -3.54 -16.03 14.45
CA LYS A 131 -3.11 -14.85 15.22
C LYS A 131 -4.25 -13.81 15.25
N SER A 132 -3.94 -12.55 14.95
CA SER A 132 -4.92 -11.45 14.96
C SER A 132 -5.78 -11.34 13.69
N VAL A 133 -5.69 -12.26 12.73
CA VAL A 133 -6.39 -12.13 11.44
C VAL A 133 -7.91 -12.23 11.60
N PHE A 134 -8.42 -13.05 12.51
CA PHE A 134 -9.86 -13.18 12.78
C PHE A 134 -10.27 -12.61 14.16
N SER A 135 -9.50 -11.65 14.68
CA SER A 135 -9.77 -10.95 15.93
C SER A 135 -10.32 -9.55 15.64
N PHE A 136 -11.63 -9.46 15.42
CA PHE A 136 -12.27 -8.23 14.92
C PHE A 136 -12.52 -7.17 15.99
N GLU A 137 -12.51 -7.58 17.25
CA GLU A 137 -12.81 -6.72 18.39
C GLU A 137 -11.53 -6.13 19.00
N LYS A 138 -11.71 -5.06 19.78
CA LYS A 138 -10.69 -4.46 20.62
C LYS A 138 -11.04 -4.86 22.05
N ASP A 139 -10.12 -5.57 22.71
CA ASP A 139 -10.26 -5.97 24.11
C ASP A 139 -10.65 -4.79 25.01
#